data_AF-A0A2L2LBZ9-F1
#
_entry.id   AF-A0A2L2LBZ9-F1
#
_cell.length_a   1.000
_cell.length_b   1.000
_cell.length_c   1.000
_cell.angle_alpha   90.00
_cell.angle_beta   90.00
_cell.angle_gamma   90.00
#
_symmetry.space_group_name_H-M   'P 1'
#
loop_
_entity.id
_entity.type
_entity.pdbx_description
1 polymer ?
#
loop_
_entity_poly.entity_id
_entity_poly.type
_entity_poly.pdbx_seq_one_letter_code
_entity_poly.pdbx_strand_id
1 'polypeptide(L)'
;MTATATIGDNTKAERERRVTLAIYHRKDRDLAAKAAAIAAEKKANRLNAKAAGVPSSQLDHLLKSFFAEDQQKPVDKLKRDMENLAYLGLIPDPSIKGDLFTRVDRVDNEGMIRAKGFFAGLNGLDRVSGYDAGSVDDKMWLDSFDAGDREYKSDSPDIMARITAAQSKEEAPATGDDPFELDQTN
;
A
#
# COMPACT_ATOMS: atom_id res chain seq x y z
N MET A 1 -35.24 12.45 62.54
CA MET A 1 -33.93 13.12 62.45
C MET A 1 -33.52 13.09 60.99
N THR A 2 -33.64 14.21 60.29
CA THR A 2 -33.27 14.36 58.88
C THR A 2 -31.78 14.68 58.80
N ALA A 3 -31.00 13.77 58.23
CA ALA A 3 -29.58 13.99 57.97
C ALA A 3 -29.44 15.05 56.87
N THR A 4 -29.07 16.26 57.27
CA THR A 4 -28.60 17.31 56.36
C THR A 4 -27.30 16.83 55.74
N ALA A 5 -27.34 16.50 54.44
CA ALA A 5 -26.13 16.25 53.67
C ALA A 5 -25.25 17.50 53.72
N THR A 6 -24.06 17.36 54.30
CA THR A 6 -23.04 18.40 54.35
C THR A 6 -22.70 18.80 52.91
N ILE A 7 -22.97 20.05 52.54
CA ILE A 7 -22.59 20.63 51.24
C ILE A 7 -21.06 20.74 51.24
N GLY A 8 -20.39 19.66 50.85
CA GLY A 8 -18.94 19.56 50.80
C GLY A 8 -18.38 20.15 49.51
N ASP A 9 -17.64 21.25 49.62
CA ASP A 9 -16.46 21.64 48.83
C ASP A 9 -16.42 21.40 47.31
N ASN A 10 -17.56 21.42 46.60
CA ASN A 10 -17.61 21.36 45.13
C ASN A 10 -16.75 22.45 44.46
N THR A 11 -16.51 23.57 45.15
CA THR A 11 -15.65 24.67 44.69
C THR A 11 -14.16 24.33 44.71
N LYS A 12 -13.72 23.42 45.60
CA LYS A 12 -12.34 22.90 45.67
C LYS A 12 -12.10 21.88 44.55
N ALA A 13 -13.02 20.93 44.38
CA ALA A 13 -12.95 19.93 43.31
C ALA A 13 -12.92 20.58 41.92
N GLU A 14 -13.76 21.59 41.68
CA GLU A 14 -13.77 22.32 40.41
C GLU A 14 -12.48 23.14 40.20
N ARG A 15 -11.92 23.71 41.26
CA ARG A 15 -10.63 24.41 41.20
C ARG A 15 -9.49 23.44 40.86
N GLU A 16 -9.45 22.28 41.50
CA GLU A 16 -8.45 21.23 41.25
C GLU A 16 -8.56 20.69 39.82
N ARG A 17 -9.77 20.46 39.32
CA ARG A 17 -10.01 20.08 37.91
C ARG A 17 -9.45 21.12 36.93
N ARG A 18 -9.73 22.40 37.16
CA ARG A 18 -9.23 23.50 36.32
C ARG A 18 -7.70 23.59 36.35
N VAL A 19 -7.08 23.43 37.51
CA VAL A 19 -5.62 23.42 37.65
C VAL A 19 -5.02 22.21 36.94
N THR A 20 -5.61 21.03 37.09
CA THR A 20 -5.18 19.79 36.42
C THR A 20 -5.21 19.95 34.91
N LEU A 21 -6.32 20.47 34.36
CA LEU A 21 -6.44 20.79 32.94
C LEU A 21 -5.35 21.77 32.48
N ALA A 22 -5.09 22.83 33.26
CA ALA A 22 -4.06 23.81 32.94
C ALA A 22 -2.64 23.21 32.92
N ILE A 23 -2.34 22.25 33.81
CA ILE A 23 -1.04 21.55 33.83
C ILE A 23 -0.83 20.77 32.53
N TYR A 24 -1.79 19.94 32.13
CA TYR A 24 -1.69 19.16 30.89
C TYR A 24 -1.65 20.06 29.66
N HIS A 25 -2.52 21.07 29.60
CA HIS A 25 -2.52 22.01 28.47
C HIS A 25 -1.18 22.75 28.33
N ARG A 26 -0.56 23.20 29.43
CA ARG A 26 0.78 23.82 29.38
C ARG A 26 1.81 22.87 28.77
N LYS A 27 1.81 21.60 29.20
CA LYS A 27 2.71 20.58 28.65
C LYS A 27 2.49 20.37 27.15
N ASP A 28 1.23 20.25 26.71
CA ASP A 28 0.90 20.06 25.29
C ASP A 28 1.30 21.27 24.45
N ARG A 29 1.07 22.49 24.94
CA ARG A 29 1.50 23.72 24.27
C ARG A 29 3.02 23.76 24.11
N ASP A 30 3.76 23.40 25.15
CA ASP A 30 5.22 23.40 25.11
C ASP A 30 5.76 22.29 24.17
N LEU A 31 5.11 21.13 24.10
CA LEU A 31 5.41 20.09 23.12
C LEU A 31 5.07 20.53 21.68
N ALA A 32 3.95 21.22 21.49
CA ALA A 32 3.56 21.77 20.18
C ALA A 32 4.57 22.81 19.69
N ALA A 33 5.07 23.68 20.58
CA ALA A 33 6.12 24.65 20.25
C ALA A 33 7.42 23.94 19.79
N LYS A 34 7.82 22.86 20.46
CA LYS A 34 8.99 22.05 20.06
C LYS A 34 8.76 21.37 18.70
N ALA A 35 7.58 20.79 18.49
CA ALA A 35 7.23 20.16 17.22
C ALA A 35 7.24 21.17 16.05
N ALA A 36 6.75 22.40 16.28
CA ALA A 36 6.80 23.47 15.29
C ALA A 36 8.23 23.87 14.94
N ALA A 37 9.12 23.98 15.93
CA ALA A 37 10.54 24.27 15.70
C ALA A 37 11.21 23.15 14.86
N ILE A 38 11.01 21.89 15.23
CA ILE A 38 11.55 20.73 14.49
C ILE A 38 11.00 20.68 13.05
N ALA A 39 9.72 20.99 12.87
CA ALA A 39 9.11 21.03 11.53
C ALA A 39 9.72 22.15 10.66
N ALA A 40 10.01 23.32 11.24
CA ALA A 40 10.68 24.42 10.55
C ALA A 40 12.11 24.03 10.15
N GLU A 41 12.87 23.40 11.05
CA GLU A 41 14.21 22.86 10.75
C GLU A 41 14.18 21.82 9.65
N LYS A 42 13.23 20.87 9.70
CA LYS A 42 13.04 19.87 8.64
C LYS A 42 12.75 20.54 7.30
N LYS A 43 11.92 21.58 7.27
CA LYS A 43 11.62 22.34 6.04
C LYS A 43 12.86 23.07 5.51
N ALA A 44 13.63 23.73 6.37
CA ALA A 44 14.87 24.39 5.99
C ALA A 44 15.89 23.40 5.41
N ASN A 45 16.06 22.25 6.05
CA ASN A 45 16.92 21.18 5.53
C ASN A 45 16.46 20.69 4.14
N ARG A 46 15.15 20.57 3.91
CA ARG A 46 14.61 20.18 2.59
C ARG A 46 14.87 21.22 1.51
N LEU A 47 14.82 22.52 1.85
CA LEU A 47 15.18 23.58 0.91
C LEU A 47 16.67 23.52 0.55
N ASN A 48 17.54 23.32 1.54
CA ASN A 48 18.98 23.16 1.33
C ASN A 48 19.30 21.91 0.49
N ALA A 49 18.66 20.78 0.80
CA ALA A 49 18.81 19.54 0.04
C ALA A 49 18.36 19.72 -1.42
N LYS A 50 17.24 20.40 -1.65
CA LYS A 50 16.77 20.74 -3.00
C LYS A 50 17.79 21.61 -3.75
N ALA A 51 18.38 22.61 -3.08
CA ALA A 51 19.42 23.44 -3.66
C ALA A 51 20.70 22.64 -4.00
N ALA A 52 20.97 21.57 -3.26
CA ALA A 52 22.03 20.60 -3.54
C ALA A 52 21.64 19.51 -4.56
N GLY A 53 20.46 19.61 -5.19
CA GLY A 53 20.01 18.66 -6.21
C GLY A 53 19.39 17.37 -5.68
N VAL A 54 19.14 17.26 -4.37
CA VAL A 54 18.52 16.07 -3.76
C VAL A 54 17.00 16.24 -3.67
N PRO A 55 16.19 15.38 -4.35
CA PRO A 55 14.74 15.44 -4.26
C PRO A 55 14.21 15.10 -2.85
N SER A 56 13.18 15.82 -2.41
CA SER A 56 12.50 15.51 -1.15
C SER A 56 11.97 14.08 -1.08
N SER A 57 11.42 13.56 -2.18
CA SER A 57 10.90 12.18 -2.25
C SER A 57 11.97 11.14 -1.95
N GLN A 58 13.21 11.36 -2.40
CA GLN A 58 14.34 10.48 -2.12
C GLN A 58 14.67 10.46 -0.62
N LEU A 59 14.67 11.62 0.03
CA LEU A 59 14.91 11.71 1.48
C LEU A 59 13.80 11.04 2.29
N ASP A 60 12.54 11.21 1.88
CA ASP A 60 11.41 10.56 2.54
C ASP A 60 11.46 9.03 2.41
N HIS A 61 11.75 8.54 1.19
CA HIS A 61 11.88 7.11 0.96
C HIS A 61 13.04 6.52 1.75
N LEU A 62 14.20 7.17 1.73
CA LEU A 62 15.38 6.72 2.48
C LEU A 62 15.10 6.66 3.98
N LEU A 63 14.49 7.70 4.55
CA LEU A 63 14.16 7.76 5.97
C LEU A 63 13.17 6.65 6.35
N LYS A 64 12.15 6.42 5.50
CA LYS A 64 11.15 5.37 5.71
C LYS A 64 11.77 3.97 5.63
N SER A 65 12.65 3.72 4.67
CA SER A 65 13.37 2.45 4.55
C SER A 65 14.30 2.23 5.74
N PHE A 66 15.03 3.27 6.16
CA PHE A 66 15.96 3.19 7.28
C PHE A 66 15.26 2.84 8.60
N PHE A 67 14.09 3.42 8.87
CA PHE A 67 13.31 3.15 10.08
C PHE A 67 12.30 2.01 9.94
N ALA A 68 12.34 1.22 8.86
CA ALA A 68 11.49 0.06 8.74
C ALA A 68 11.83 -0.97 9.83
N GLU A 69 10.82 -1.41 10.59
CA GLU A 69 10.98 -2.47 11.61
C GLU A 69 11.51 -3.77 10.99
N ASP A 70 11.08 -4.03 9.76
CA ASP A 70 11.55 -5.12 8.92
C ASP A 70 12.17 -4.54 7.65
N GLN A 71 13.50 -4.62 7.59
CA GLN A 71 14.31 -4.13 6.48
C GLN A 71 14.12 -4.95 5.20
N GLN A 72 13.48 -6.13 5.28
CA GLN A 72 13.13 -6.93 4.12
C GLN A 72 11.92 -6.36 3.36
N LYS A 73 10.99 -5.68 4.06
CA LYS A 73 9.77 -5.10 3.44
C LYS A 73 10.08 -4.10 2.32
N PRO A 74 11.00 -3.13 2.47
CA PRO A 74 11.38 -2.25 1.37
C PRO A 74 11.96 -2.99 0.17
N VAL A 75 12.73 -4.06 0.40
CA VAL A 75 13.33 -4.89 -0.66
C VAL A 75 12.26 -5.66 -1.40
N ASP A 76 11.33 -6.29 -0.69
CA ASP A 76 10.24 -7.05 -1.29
C ASP A 76 9.28 -6.13 -2.06
N LYS A 77 9.04 -4.92 -1.55
CA LYS A 77 8.30 -3.89 -2.29
C LYS A 77 9.00 -3.55 -3.60
N LEU A 78 10.31 -3.33 -3.58
CA LEU A 78 11.08 -3.04 -4.79
C LEU A 78 10.97 -4.19 -5.80
N LYS A 79 11.10 -5.45 -5.36
CA LYS A 79 10.94 -6.63 -6.22
C LYS A 79 9.57 -6.66 -6.89
N ARG A 80 8.50 -6.45 -6.12
CA ARG A 80 7.12 -6.40 -6.66
C ARG A 80 6.92 -5.24 -7.63
N ASP A 81 7.44 -4.06 -7.30
CA ASP A 81 7.36 -2.91 -8.20
C ASP A 81 8.10 -3.21 -9.51
N MET A 82 9.25 -3.88 -9.46
CA MET A 82 9.98 -4.30 -10.66
C MET A 82 9.20 -5.35 -11.48
N GLU A 83 8.65 -6.37 -10.83
CA GLU A 83 7.80 -7.37 -11.50
C GLU A 83 6.60 -6.71 -12.19
N ASN A 84 5.93 -5.77 -11.51
CA ASN A 84 4.81 -5.02 -12.08
C ASN A 84 5.24 -4.15 -13.26
N LEU A 85 6.36 -3.44 -13.15
CA LEU A 85 6.87 -2.61 -14.26
C LEU A 85 7.28 -3.45 -15.46
N ALA A 86 7.85 -4.64 -15.23
CA ALA A 86 8.18 -5.58 -16.28
C ALA A 86 6.92 -6.14 -16.96
N TYR A 87 5.91 -6.48 -16.16
CA TYR A 87 4.61 -6.92 -16.65
C TYR A 87 3.93 -5.86 -17.53
N LEU A 88 4.10 -4.58 -17.20
CA LEU A 88 3.65 -3.45 -18.02
C LEU A 88 4.56 -3.15 -19.24
N GLY A 89 5.65 -3.90 -19.41
CA GLY A 89 6.65 -3.67 -20.46
C GLY A 89 7.42 -2.36 -20.33
N LEU A 90 7.46 -1.77 -19.12
CA LEU A 90 8.17 -0.50 -18.86
C LEU A 90 9.63 -0.72 -18.52
N ILE A 91 9.98 -1.90 -18.02
CA ILE A 91 11.36 -2.37 -17.84
C ILE A 91 11.50 -3.78 -18.42
N PRO A 92 12.72 -4.23 -18.75
CA PRO A 92 12.96 -5.62 -19.12
C PRO A 92 12.59 -6.56 -17.96
N ASP A 93 12.15 -7.78 -18.27
CA ASP A 93 11.83 -8.78 -17.26
C ASP A 93 13.04 -9.05 -16.34
N PRO A 94 12.92 -8.81 -15.02
CA PRO A 94 14.02 -8.97 -14.07
C PRO A 94 14.46 -10.43 -13.90
N SER A 95 13.65 -11.41 -14.32
CA SER A 95 14.01 -12.84 -14.32
C SER A 95 15.00 -13.22 -15.44
N ILE A 96 15.09 -12.40 -16.49
CA ILE A 96 16.08 -12.55 -17.55
C ILE A 96 17.43 -12.10 -16.97
N LYS A 97 18.38 -13.02 -16.77
CA LYS A 97 19.68 -12.76 -16.09
C LYS A 97 20.44 -11.55 -16.66
N GLY A 98 20.56 -10.45 -15.89
CA GLY A 98 21.48 -9.32 -16.14
C GLY A 98 21.34 -8.22 -15.10
N ASP A 99 22.37 -7.39 -14.94
CA ASP A 99 22.37 -6.29 -13.96
C ASP A 99 21.33 -5.22 -14.34
N LEU A 100 20.44 -4.91 -13.39
CA LEU A 100 19.35 -3.94 -13.53
C LEU A 100 19.85 -2.57 -14.00
N PHE A 101 21.05 -2.17 -13.56
CA PHE A 101 21.64 -0.88 -13.89
C PHE A 101 22.36 -0.88 -15.25
N THR A 102 22.77 -2.05 -15.75
CA THR A 102 23.30 -2.19 -17.12
C THR A 102 22.18 -2.29 -18.18
N ARG A 103 20.94 -2.51 -17.76
CA ARG A 103 19.76 -2.72 -18.63
C ARG A 103 18.70 -1.62 -18.52
N VAL A 104 19.10 -0.45 -18.01
CA VAL A 104 18.35 0.80 -18.23
C VAL A 104 18.45 1.25 -19.70
N ASP A 105 19.10 0.45 -20.57
CA ASP A 105 18.82 0.49 -21.99
C ASP A 105 17.34 0.18 -22.21
N ARG A 106 16.64 1.23 -22.67
CA ARG A 106 15.19 1.32 -22.87
C ARG A 106 14.61 0.00 -23.37
N VAL A 107 13.49 -0.41 -22.79
CA VAL A 107 12.67 -1.49 -23.37
C VAL A 107 12.42 -1.15 -24.83
N ASP A 108 12.65 -2.12 -25.71
CA ASP A 108 12.37 -1.98 -27.13
C ASP A 108 10.91 -1.57 -27.34
N ASN A 109 10.68 -0.60 -28.23
CA ASN A 109 9.36 0.00 -28.43
C ASN A 109 8.33 -1.05 -28.84
N GLU A 110 8.74 -2.03 -29.66
CA GLU A 110 7.90 -3.18 -30.03
C GLU A 110 7.49 -4.01 -28.80
N GLY A 111 8.43 -4.30 -27.90
CA GLY A 111 8.15 -5.03 -26.66
C GLY A 111 7.14 -4.32 -25.78
N MET A 112 7.26 -2.99 -25.66
CA MET A 112 6.32 -2.17 -24.91
C MET A 112 4.92 -2.15 -25.56
N ILE A 113 4.83 -2.07 -26.90
CA ILE A 113 3.57 -2.11 -27.64
C ILE A 113 2.85 -3.44 -27.38
N ARG A 114 3.57 -4.56 -27.47
CA ARG A 114 3.02 -5.89 -27.23
C ARG A 114 2.54 -6.05 -25.79
N ALA A 115 3.36 -5.65 -24.82
CA ALA A 115 2.99 -5.72 -23.40
C ALA A 115 1.73 -4.91 -23.08
N LYS A 116 1.61 -3.70 -23.65
CA LYS A 116 0.41 -2.86 -23.50
C LYS A 116 -0.84 -3.52 -24.09
N GLY A 117 -0.74 -4.09 -25.29
CA GLY A 117 -1.86 -4.78 -25.93
C GLY A 117 -2.30 -5.99 -25.11
N PHE A 118 -1.34 -6.86 -24.77
CA PHE A 118 -1.59 -8.06 -23.98
C PHE A 118 -2.21 -7.77 -22.61
N PHE A 119 -1.69 -6.77 -21.89
CA PHE A 119 -2.26 -6.31 -20.63
C PHE A 119 -3.70 -5.82 -20.79
N ALA A 120 -3.99 -5.03 -21.83
CA ALA A 120 -5.34 -4.54 -22.09
C ALA A 120 -6.33 -5.69 -22.38
N GLY A 121 -5.89 -6.70 -23.13
CA GLY A 121 -6.67 -7.91 -23.41
C GLY A 121 -6.99 -8.71 -22.14
N LEU A 122 -5.99 -8.98 -21.30
CA LEU A 122 -6.18 -9.69 -20.02
C LEU A 122 -7.13 -8.96 -19.06
N ASN A 123 -7.15 -7.63 -19.10
CA ASN A 123 -7.99 -6.81 -18.22
C ASN A 123 -9.35 -6.44 -18.84
N GLY A 124 -9.66 -6.93 -20.04
CA GLY A 124 -10.93 -6.64 -20.73
C GLY A 124 -11.15 -5.16 -21.04
N LEU A 125 -10.08 -4.41 -21.31
CA LEU A 125 -10.17 -3.00 -21.72
C LEU A 125 -10.71 -2.88 -23.15
N ASP A 126 -11.04 -1.65 -23.56
CA ASP A 126 -11.47 -1.37 -24.95
C ASP A 126 -10.36 -1.74 -25.94
N ARG A 127 -10.74 -2.42 -27.02
CA ARG A 127 -9.83 -2.86 -28.10
C ARG A 127 -9.44 -1.69 -29.02
N VAL A 128 -8.74 -0.70 -28.47
CA VAL A 128 -8.29 0.53 -29.15
C VAL A 128 -6.83 0.81 -28.79
N SER A 129 -5.94 0.81 -29.80
CA SER A 129 -4.48 0.83 -29.60
C SER A 129 -3.88 2.22 -29.32
N GLY A 130 -4.56 3.29 -29.76
CA GLY A 130 -4.04 4.66 -29.71
C GLY A 130 -2.95 4.98 -30.75
N TYR A 131 -2.60 4.03 -31.62
CA TYR A 131 -1.72 4.24 -32.78
C TYR A 131 -2.54 4.53 -34.04
N ASP A 132 -1.86 4.98 -35.11
CA ASP A 132 -2.51 5.22 -36.41
C ASP A 132 -3.12 3.92 -36.94
N ALA A 133 -4.41 3.97 -37.28
CA ALA A 133 -5.17 2.79 -37.70
C ALA A 133 -4.51 2.09 -38.90
N GLY A 134 -4.26 0.78 -38.77
CA GLY A 134 -3.65 -0.05 -39.81
C GLY A 134 -2.11 0.03 -39.88
N SER A 135 -1.48 0.85 -39.04
CA SER A 135 -0.02 0.89 -38.88
C SER A 135 0.54 -0.45 -38.36
N VAL A 136 1.86 -0.62 -38.44
CA VAL A 136 2.54 -1.81 -37.88
C VAL A 136 2.34 -1.88 -36.37
N ASP A 137 2.44 -0.74 -35.69
CA ASP A 137 2.28 -0.64 -34.23
C ASP A 137 0.84 -0.93 -33.80
N ASP A 138 -0.15 -0.44 -34.56
CA ASP A 138 -1.58 -0.74 -34.33
C ASP A 138 -1.87 -2.23 -34.44
N LYS A 139 -1.39 -2.89 -35.51
CA LYS A 139 -1.55 -4.34 -35.70
C LYS A 139 -0.87 -5.13 -34.58
N MET A 140 0.36 -4.75 -34.23
CA MET A 140 1.12 -5.41 -33.17
C MET A 140 0.41 -5.32 -31.81
N TRP A 141 -0.17 -4.16 -31.50
CA TRP A 141 -0.96 -3.97 -30.28
C TRP A 141 -2.23 -4.84 -30.29
N LEU A 142 -2.98 -4.82 -31.40
CA LEU A 142 -4.25 -5.56 -31.52
C LEU A 142 -4.05 -7.07 -31.49
N ASP A 143 -3.00 -7.58 -32.14
CA ASP A 143 -2.63 -9.00 -32.09
C ASP A 143 -2.30 -9.43 -30.65
N SER A 144 -1.61 -8.56 -29.91
CA SER A 144 -1.26 -8.81 -28.51
C SER A 144 -2.48 -8.73 -27.60
N PHE A 145 -3.40 -7.80 -27.84
CA PHE A 145 -4.69 -7.73 -27.15
C PHE A 145 -5.48 -9.02 -27.31
N ASP A 146 -5.63 -9.50 -28.54
CA ASP A 146 -6.38 -10.72 -28.82
C ASP A 146 -5.71 -11.96 -28.20
N ALA A 147 -4.39 -11.95 -28.06
CA ALA A 147 -3.66 -12.98 -27.32
C ALA A 147 -3.97 -12.96 -25.82
N GLY A 148 -3.96 -11.77 -25.19
CA GLY A 148 -4.28 -11.62 -23.77
C GLY A 148 -5.73 -11.99 -23.45
N ASP A 149 -6.70 -11.52 -24.23
CA ASP A 149 -8.11 -11.86 -24.05
C ASP A 149 -8.35 -13.38 -24.22
N ARG A 150 -7.66 -14.02 -25.16
CA ARG A 150 -7.73 -15.48 -25.36
C ARG A 150 -7.20 -16.24 -24.14
N GLU A 151 -6.04 -15.83 -23.61
CA GLU A 151 -5.42 -16.47 -22.44
C GLU A 151 -6.31 -16.34 -21.20
N TYR A 152 -6.88 -15.15 -20.96
CA TYR A 152 -7.84 -14.96 -19.88
C TYR A 152 -9.02 -15.92 -20.01
N LYS A 153 -9.62 -15.99 -21.20
CA LYS A 153 -10.80 -16.85 -21.46
C LYS A 153 -10.49 -18.33 -21.33
N SER A 154 -9.29 -18.78 -21.71
CA SER A 154 -8.91 -20.20 -21.62
C SER A 154 -8.62 -20.62 -20.18
N ASP A 155 -7.91 -19.78 -19.42
CA ASP A 155 -7.29 -20.20 -18.17
C ASP A 155 -8.10 -19.79 -16.93
N SER A 156 -8.86 -18.68 -17.02
CA SER A 156 -9.67 -18.18 -15.91
C SER A 156 -10.64 -19.22 -15.33
N PRO A 157 -11.35 -20.06 -16.12
CA PRO A 157 -12.27 -21.05 -15.55
C PRO A 157 -11.58 -22.07 -14.64
N ASP A 158 -10.40 -22.57 -15.03
CA ASP A 158 -9.62 -23.51 -14.22
C ASP A 158 -9.08 -22.85 -12.94
N ILE A 159 -8.54 -21.63 -13.07
CA ILE A 159 -8.05 -20.86 -11.92
C ILE A 159 -9.17 -20.65 -10.89
N MET A 160 -10.37 -20.24 -11.36
CA MET A 160 -11.53 -20.05 -10.49
C MET A 160 -12.04 -21.34 -9.85
N ALA A 161 -11.97 -22.47 -10.57
CA ALA A 161 -12.31 -23.78 -10.01
C ALA A 161 -11.34 -24.17 -8.88
N ARG A 162 -10.03 -23.94 -9.07
CA ARG A 162 -9.01 -24.19 -8.02
C ARG A 162 -9.18 -23.29 -6.80
N ILE A 163 -9.51 -22.02 -7.00
CA ILE A 163 -9.80 -21.07 -5.90
C ILE A 163 -11.01 -21.56 -5.09
N THR A 164 -12.12 -21.89 -5.76
CA THR A 164 -13.33 -22.41 -5.11
C THR A 164 -13.05 -23.70 -4.33
N ALA A 165 -12.29 -24.63 -4.92
CA ALA A 165 -11.94 -25.91 -4.27
C ALA A 165 -10.96 -25.75 -3.09
N ALA A 166 -10.18 -24.67 -3.04
CA ALA A 166 -9.34 -24.35 -1.89
C ALA A 166 -10.18 -23.75 -0.75
N GLN A 167 -11.13 -22.88 -1.07
CA GLN A 167 -12.05 -22.29 -0.09
C GLN A 167 -12.95 -23.33 0.59
N SER A 168 -13.42 -24.34 -0.16
CA SER A 168 -14.26 -25.41 0.41
C SER A 168 -13.53 -26.34 1.39
N LYS A 169 -12.19 -26.26 1.48
CA LYS A 169 -11.40 -27.05 2.44
C LYS A 169 -11.21 -26.34 3.79
N GLU A 170 -11.56 -25.07 3.88
CA GLU A 170 -11.51 -24.26 5.10
C GLU A 170 -12.90 -24.04 5.72
N GLU A 171 -13.88 -24.93 5.45
CA GLU A 171 -15.15 -24.90 6.19
C GLU A 171 -14.86 -25.05 7.70
N ALA A 172 -15.30 -24.06 8.47
CA ALA A 172 -15.27 -24.09 9.93
C ALA A 172 -15.96 -25.38 10.42
N PRO A 173 -15.48 -26.00 11.51
CA PRO A 173 -16.13 -27.19 12.07
C PRO A 173 -17.62 -26.90 12.25
N ALA A 174 -18.46 -27.83 11.79
CA ALA A 174 -19.90 -27.74 11.93
C ALA A 174 -20.23 -27.36 13.39
N THR A 175 -20.92 -26.23 13.56
CA THR A 175 -21.49 -25.83 14.84
C THR A 175 -22.38 -26.96 15.35
N GLY A 176 -21.89 -27.70 16.33
CA GLY A 176 -22.58 -28.87 16.87
C GLY A 176 -21.72 -29.64 17.87
N ASP A 177 -21.33 -28.95 18.94
CA ASP A 177 -21.16 -29.45 20.32
C ASP A 177 -20.26 -28.44 21.05
N ASP A 178 -20.84 -27.68 21.98
CA ASP A 178 -20.08 -26.86 22.92
C ASP A 178 -19.46 -27.81 23.97
N PRO A 179 -18.13 -28.00 24.01
CA PRO A 179 -17.49 -28.92 24.95
C PRO A 179 -17.49 -28.41 26.40
N PHE A 180 -18.12 -27.26 26.69
CA PHE A 180 -18.19 -26.65 28.02
C PHE A 180 -19.60 -26.55 28.61
N GLU A 181 -20.60 -27.26 28.07
CA GLU A 181 -21.85 -27.47 28.81
C GLU A 181 -21.58 -28.38 30.03
N LEU A 182 -21.18 -27.76 31.14
CA LEU A 182 -21.18 -28.37 32.45
C LEU A 182 -22.62 -28.55 32.90
N ASP A 183 -23.01 -29.82 33.03
CA ASP A 183 -24.29 -30.26 33.60
C ASP A 183 -24.51 -29.64 34.99
N GLN A 184 -25.30 -28.56 35.04
CA GLN A 184 -25.77 -27.95 36.28
C GLN A 184 -27.11 -28.57 36.67
N THR A 185 -27.10 -29.85 37.02
CA THR A 185 -28.20 -30.44 37.80
C THR A 185 -27.81 -30.57 39.26
N ASN A 186 -28.69 -30.00 40.10
CA ASN A 186 -28.67 -29.88 41.56
C ASN A 186 -28.33 -31.15 42.34
#